data_AF-A0A0J1HUG6-F1
#
_entry.id   AF-A0A0J1HUG6-F1
#
_cell.length_a   1.000
_cell.length_b   1.000
_cell.length_c   1.000
_cell.angle_alpha   90.00
_cell.angle_beta   90.00
_cell.angle_gamma   90.00
#
_symmetry.space_group_name_H-M   'P 1'
#
loop_
_entity.id
_entity.type
_entity.pdbx_description
1 polymer ?
#
loop_
_entity_poly.entity_id
_entity_poly.type
_entity_poly.pdbx_seq_one_letter_code
_entity_poly.pdbx_strand_id
1 'polypeptide(L)'
;MFKVNGVVSIFGDNKKREITVDEHGNITGDELFKFEVLFLLETMQRRGKAIGPIHYVPDGSYISDVIAISLVVDMICEDTEFIGEWPEIGEVEK
;
A
#
# COMPACT_ATOMS: atom_id res chain seq x y z
N MET A 1 -5.38 -8.86 7.06
CA MET A 1 -3.89 -8.96 7.10
C MET A 1 -3.42 -9.49 5.77
N PHE A 2 -2.46 -8.81 5.15
CA PHE A 2 -1.87 -9.29 3.89
C PHE A 2 -0.36 -9.18 3.94
N LYS A 3 0.28 -10.04 3.17
CA LYS A 3 1.72 -10.08 2.97
C LYS A 3 2.00 -9.89 1.48
N VAL A 4 3.04 -9.12 1.19
CA VAL A 4 3.44 -8.78 -0.18
C VAL A 4 4.87 -9.18 -0.38
N ASN A 5 5.13 -9.88 -1.47
CA ASN A 5 6.46 -10.14 -1.99
C ASN A 5 6.51 -9.66 -3.44
N GLY A 6 7.24 -8.57 -3.71
CA GLY A 6 7.24 -7.91 -5.02
C GLY A 6 8.51 -7.14 -5.29
N VAL A 7 8.67 -6.70 -6.54
CA VAL A 7 9.76 -5.82 -6.96
C VAL A 7 9.28 -4.38 -6.88
N VAL A 8 9.92 -3.54 -6.08
CA VAL A 8 9.56 -2.12 -5.96
C VAL A 8 10.20 -1.34 -7.10
N SER A 9 9.42 -0.94 -8.10
CA SER A 9 9.92 -0.42 -9.38
C SER A 9 10.84 0.79 -9.23
N ILE A 10 10.53 1.70 -8.30
CA ILE A 10 11.29 2.94 -8.09
C ILE A 10 12.73 2.71 -7.61
N PHE A 11 13.04 1.54 -7.03
CA PHE A 11 14.40 1.24 -6.59
C PHE A 11 15.33 0.84 -7.73
N GLY A 12 14.80 0.38 -8.87
CA GLY A 12 15.59 0.01 -10.05
C GLY A 12 16.62 -1.09 -9.83
N ASP A 13 16.50 -1.87 -8.74
CA ASP A 13 17.46 -2.92 -8.37
C ASP A 13 16.96 -4.33 -8.71
N ASN A 14 15.72 -4.45 -9.20
CA ASN A 14 15.02 -5.71 -9.53
C ASN A 14 15.03 -6.74 -8.39
N LYS A 15 15.17 -6.30 -7.14
CA LYS A 15 15.15 -7.20 -5.99
C LYS A 15 13.73 -7.38 -5.50
N LYS A 16 13.32 -8.64 -5.32
CA LYS A 16 12.11 -8.97 -4.57
C LYS A 16 12.30 -8.57 -3.10
N ARG A 17 11.31 -7.86 -2.56
CA ARG A 17 11.24 -7.36 -1.19
C ARG A 17 9.91 -7.73 -0.59
N GLU A 18 9.91 -7.87 0.72
CA GLU A 18 8.78 -8.41 1.44
C GLU A 18 8.34 -7.48 2.57
N ILE A 19 7.04 -7.23 2.64
CA ILE A 19 6.40 -6.58 3.79
C ILE A 19 5.15 -7.36 4.22
N THR A 20 4.78 -7.21 5.48
CA THR A 20 3.52 -7.71 6.05
C THR A 20 2.76 -6.55 6.67
N VAL A 21 1.45 -6.50 6.41
CA VAL A 21 0.53 -5.47 6.90
C VAL A 21 -0.55 -6.14 7.74
N ASP A 22 -0.64 -5.74 9.01
CA ASP A 22 -1.67 -6.25 9.92
C ASP A 22 -3.04 -5.58 9.71
N GLU A 23 -4.04 -6.00 10.49
CA GLU A 23 -5.40 -5.46 10.43
C GLU A 23 -5.52 -3.99 10.90
N HIS A 24 -4.48 -3.44 11.51
CA HIS A 24 -4.41 -2.05 11.98
C HIS A 24 -3.53 -1.17 11.07
N GLY A 25 -3.07 -1.71 9.93
CA GLY A 25 -2.22 -0.99 9.00
C GLY A 25 -0.75 -0.91 9.42
N ASN A 26 -0.31 -1.67 10.43
CA ASN A 26 1.11 -1.67 10.79
C ASN A 26 1.91 -2.48 9.78
N ILE A 27 2.95 -1.83 9.22
CA ILE A 27 3.85 -2.43 8.23
C ILE A 27 5.13 -2.93 8.91
N THR A 28 5.49 -4.18 8.65
CA THR A 28 6.75 -4.84 9.07
C THR A 28 7.44 -5.50 7.87
N GLY A 29 8.74 -5.77 7.96
CA GLY A 29 9.51 -6.41 6.88
C GLY A 29 10.65 -5.54 6.38
N ASP A 30 10.84 -5.48 5.06
CA ASP A 30 11.88 -4.66 4.42
C ASP A 30 11.70 -3.17 4.71
N GLU A 31 12.68 -2.55 5.37
CA GLU A 31 12.62 -1.16 5.83
C GLU A 31 12.56 -0.15 4.68
N LEU A 32 13.22 -0.42 3.55
CA LEU A 32 13.22 0.51 2.42
C LEU A 32 11.87 0.47 1.71
N PHE A 33 11.32 -0.72 1.50
CA PHE A 33 9.97 -0.91 0.95
C PHE A 33 8.92 -0.28 1.86
N LYS A 34 8.98 -0.55 3.17
CA LYS A 34 8.10 0.09 4.17
C LYS A 34 8.18 1.61 4.11
N PHE A 35 9.40 2.17 4.06
CA PHE A 35 9.59 3.62 3.96
C PHE A 35 8.90 4.21 2.73
N GLU A 36 9.06 3.59 1.57
CA GLU A 36 8.48 4.08 0.32
C GLU A 36 6.94 4.10 0.37
N VAL A 37 6.34 3.03 0.88
CA VAL A 37 4.88 2.95 1.06
C VAL A 37 4.38 4.07 1.97
N LEU A 38 5.00 4.25 3.14
CA LEU A 38 4.61 5.29 4.09
C LEU A 38 4.84 6.69 3.53
N PHE A 39 5.94 6.91 2.81
CA PHE A 39 6.25 8.20 2.20
C PHE A 39 5.21 8.62 1.16
N LEU A 40 4.76 7.68 0.32
CA LEU A 40 3.73 7.95 -0.68
C LEU A 40 2.37 8.22 -0.05
N LEU A 41 1.96 7.42 0.93
CA LEU A 41 0.71 7.62 1.67
C LEU A 41 0.65 9.00 2.33
N GLU A 42 1.72 9.37 3.05
CA GLU A 42 1.84 10.67 3.71
C GLU A 42 1.82 11.82 2.69
N THR A 43 2.50 11.65 1.55
CA THR A 43 2.51 12.63 0.46
C THR A 43 1.12 12.81 -0.17
N MET A 44 0.38 11.72 -0.38
CA MET A 44 -0.98 11.76 -0.92
C MET A 44 -1.93 12.45 0.04
N GLN A 45 -1.89 12.11 1.34
CA GLN A 45 -2.70 12.73 2.37
C GLN A 45 -2.44 14.25 2.45
N ARG A 46 -1.18 14.67 2.52
CA ARG A 46 -0.80 16.09 2.56
C ARG A 46 -1.28 16.89 1.35
N ARG A 47 -1.38 16.24 0.19
CA ARG A 47 -1.82 16.86 -1.06
C ARG A 47 -3.33 16.73 -1.31
N GLY A 48 -4.08 16.09 -0.41
CA GLY A 48 -5.50 15.79 -0.59
C GLY A 48 -5.75 14.97 -1.87
N LYS A 49 -4.88 14.00 -2.16
CA LYS A 49 -4.93 13.19 -3.38
C LYS A 49 -5.61 11.85 -3.11
N ALA A 50 -6.53 11.49 -3.98
CA ALA A 50 -7.10 10.14 -4.03
C ALA A 50 -6.07 9.12 -4.56
N ILE A 51 -6.24 7.86 -4.17
CA ILE A 51 -5.34 6.74 -4.45
C ILE A 51 -5.93 5.84 -5.55
N GLY A 52 -5.08 5.48 -6.51
CA GLY A 52 -5.41 4.50 -7.54
C GLY A 52 -6.53 4.92 -8.52
N PRO A 53 -6.89 4.02 -9.46
CA PRO A 53 -7.89 4.28 -10.49
C PRO A 53 -9.32 4.39 -9.96
N ILE A 54 -9.58 3.89 -8.76
CA ILE A 54 -10.89 3.97 -8.10
C ILE A 54 -11.08 5.26 -7.30
N HIS A 55 -10.09 6.15 -7.30
CA HIS A 55 -10.11 7.41 -6.56
C HIS A 55 -10.43 7.25 -5.06
N TYR A 56 -9.82 6.24 -4.42
CA TYR A 56 -10.05 5.99 -3.00
C TYR A 56 -9.50 7.11 -2.12
N VAL A 57 -10.28 7.52 -1.12
CA VAL A 57 -9.92 8.54 -0.12
C VAL A 57 -10.27 7.98 1.26
N PRO A 58 -9.28 7.61 2.09
CA PRO A 58 -9.51 7.28 3.49
C PRO A 58 -10.24 8.39 4.24
N ASP A 59 -11.18 8.00 5.11
CA ASP A 59 -11.84 8.92 6.06
C ASP A 59 -10.86 9.43 7.14
N GLY A 60 -9.80 8.66 7.39
CA GLY A 60 -8.80 8.91 8.42
C GLY A 60 -7.38 9.04 7.88
N SER A 61 -6.42 8.58 8.68
CA SER A 61 -5.01 8.62 8.29
C SER A 61 -4.69 7.57 7.24
N TYR A 62 -4.04 7.98 6.15
CA TYR A 62 -3.68 7.12 5.03
C TYR A 62 -2.67 6.06 5.46
N ILE A 63 -1.76 6.39 6.39
CA ILE A 63 -0.67 5.49 6.81
C ILE A 63 -1.13 4.34 7.70
N SER A 64 -2.36 4.38 8.23
CA SER A 64 -2.97 3.30 9.01
C SER A 64 -4.16 2.66 8.30
N ASP A 65 -4.53 3.15 7.11
CA ASP A 65 -5.66 2.65 6.35
C ASP A 65 -5.20 1.45 5.48
N VAL A 66 -5.72 0.27 5.79
CA VAL A 66 -5.30 -0.98 5.15
C VAL A 66 -5.61 -0.98 3.64
N ILE A 67 -6.71 -0.35 3.21
CA ILE A 67 -7.06 -0.24 1.79
C ILE A 67 -6.07 0.70 1.09
N ALA A 68 -5.78 1.87 1.69
CA ALA A 68 -4.80 2.81 1.16
C ALA A 68 -3.42 2.17 0.99
N ILE A 69 -2.95 1.46 2.01
CA ILE A 69 -1.68 0.73 1.99
C ILE A 69 -1.70 -0.31 0.86
N SER A 70 -2.77 -1.09 0.74
CA SER A 70 -2.87 -2.12 -0.30
C SER A 70 -2.82 -1.54 -1.72
N LEU A 71 -3.50 -0.42 -1.97
CA LEU A 71 -3.51 0.26 -3.26
C LEU A 71 -2.15 0.89 -3.59
N VAL A 72 -1.49 1.51 -2.60
CA VAL A 72 -0.14 2.06 -2.83
C VAL A 72 0.85 0.95 -3.13
N VAL A 73 0.76 -0.17 -2.43
CA VAL A 73 1.64 -1.32 -2.68
C VAL A 73 1.41 -1.88 -4.09
N ASP A 74 0.16 -2.07 -4.51
CA ASP A 74 -0.18 -2.50 -5.88
C ASP A 74 0.32 -1.52 -6.95
N MET A 75 0.30 -0.22 -6.67
CA MET A 75 0.78 0.81 -7.60
C MET A 75 2.31 0.80 -7.80
N ILE A 76 3.09 0.44 -6.79
CA ILE A 76 4.56 0.57 -6.83
C ILE A 76 5.30 -0.75 -7.02
N CYS A 77 4.59 -1.87 -6.94
CA CYS A 77 5.20 -3.19 -7.04
C CYS A 77 4.90 -3.86 -8.38
N GLU A 78 5.93 -4.44 -8.97
CA GLU A 78 5.86 -5.34 -10.11
C GLU A 78 6.09 -6.79 -9.65
N ASP A 79 5.69 -7.77 -10.47
CA ASP A 79 5.85 -9.20 -10.21
C ASP A 79 5.41 -9.62 -8.80
N THR A 80 4.25 -9.09 -8.38
CA THR A 80 3.81 -9.14 -6.99
C THR A 80 3.05 -10.41 -6.67
N GLU A 81 3.44 -11.05 -5.58
CA GLU A 81 2.71 -12.13 -4.94
C GLU A 81 2.05 -11.60 -3.66
N PHE A 82 0.71 -11.66 -3.63
CA PHE A 82 -0.09 -11.31 -2.46
C PHE A 82 -0.53 -12.57 -1.72
N ILE A 83 -0.26 -12.62 -0.41
CA ILE A 83 -0.65 -13.71 0.47
C ILE A 83 -1.59 -13.17 1.55
N GLY A 84 -2.78 -13.74 1.65
CA GLY A 84 -3.82 -13.33 2.59
C GLY A 84 -5.04 -12.77 1.87
N GLU A 85 -6.00 -12.29 2.65
CA GLU A 85 -7.22 -11.68 2.12
C GLU A 85 -6.95 -10.24 1.71
N TRP A 86 -7.34 -9.89 0.48
CA TRP A 86 -7.35 -8.52 0.04
C TRP A 86 -8.42 -7.75 0.83
N PRO A 87 -8.12 -6.56 1.36
CA PRO A 87 -9.13 -5.76 2.03
C PRO A 87 -10.26 -5.45 1.05
N GLU A 88 -11.49 -5.76 1.44
CA GLU A 88 -12.66 -5.43 0.65
C GLU A 88 -12.80 -3.90 0.59
N ILE A 89 -12.82 -3.38 -0.62
CA ILE A 89 -13.16 -1.98 -0.86
C ILE A 89 -14.68 -1.92 -0.71
N GLY A 90 -15.15 -1.35 0.40
CA GLY A 90 -16.58 -1.17 0.63
C GLY A 90 -17.24 -0.51 -0.59
N GLU A 91 -18.49 -0.85 -0.87
CA GLU A 91 -19.23 -0.27 -2.00
C GLU A 91 -19.17 1.25 -1.92
N VAL A 92 -18.53 1.87 -2.91
CA VAL A 92 -18.56 3.33 -3.08
C VAL A 92 -19.99 3.68 -3.48
N GLU A 93 -20.82 4.07 -2.50
CA GLU A 93 -22.13 4.64 -2.80
C GLU A 93 -21.93 5.84 -3.75
N LYS A 94 -22.54 5.74 -4.93
CA LYS A 94 -22.44 6.71 -6.02
C LYS A 94 -23.21 7.99 -5.75
#